data_AF-A0AAV7RCM4-F1
#
_entry.id   AF-A0AAV7RCM4-F1
#
_cell.length_a   1.000
_cell.length_b   1.000
_cell.length_c   1.000
_cell.angle_alpha   90.00
_cell.angle_beta   90.00
_cell.angle_gamma   90.00
#
_symmetry.space_group_name_H-M   'P 1'
#
loop_
_entity.id
_entity.type
_entity.pdbx_description
1 polymer ?
#
loop_
_entity_poly.entity_id
_entity_poly.type
_entity_poly.pdbx_seq_one_letter_code
_entity_poly.pdbx_strand_id
1 'polypeptide(L)'
;MQSIAPPPTFLAVPGEPNMPWEDWQEAFDSYLKALGGAIFTAKRKLALLKHNLGVEGRKVLKTLPCDNFAVNGEGSDEETEEDENKPDM
;
A
#
# COMPACT_ATOMS: atom_id res chain seq x y z
N MET A 1 4.72 14.80 -17.22
CA MET A 1 4.27 13.99 -16.07
C MET A 1 4.28 14.91 -14.87
N GLN A 2 3.14 15.25 -14.28
CA GLN A 2 3.13 16.02 -13.04
C GLN A 2 3.57 15.08 -11.91
N SER A 3 4.69 15.40 -11.26
CA SER A 3 5.15 14.69 -10.06
C SER A 3 4.40 15.26 -8.87
N ILE A 4 3.66 14.41 -8.16
CA ILE A 4 3.04 14.77 -6.88
C ILE A 4 4.08 14.50 -5.80
N ALA A 5 4.37 15.50 -4.98
CA ALA A 5 5.32 15.35 -3.88
C ALA A 5 4.73 14.39 -2.82
N PRO A 6 5.52 13.41 -2.33
CA PRO A 6 5.10 12.58 -1.21
C PRO A 6 5.00 13.40 0.08
N PRO A 7 4.19 12.96 1.06
CA PRO A 7 4.18 13.56 2.38
C PRO A 7 5.55 13.41 3.06
N PRO A 8 5.86 14.22 4.08
CA PRO A 8 7.03 14.02 4.92
C PRO A 8 7.07 12.61 5.50
N THR A 9 8.27 12.09 5.73
CA THR A 9 8.40 10.79 6.41
C THR A 9 7.90 10.90 7.84
N PHE A 10 6.96 10.03 8.24
CA PHE A 10 6.29 10.13 9.56
C PHE A 10 7.25 9.91 10.72
N LEU A 11 7.89 8.73 10.78
CA LEU A 11 8.72 8.30 11.90
C LEU A 11 10.05 7.73 11.38
N ALA A 12 10.91 8.65 10.95
CA ALA A 12 12.23 8.32 10.42
C ALA A 12 13.22 7.86 11.51
N VAL A 13 13.15 8.48 12.69
CA VAL A 13 14.03 8.25 13.86
C VAL A 13 13.20 8.00 15.11
N PRO A 14 13.79 7.42 16.18
CA PRO A 14 13.08 7.21 17.43
C PRO A 14 12.69 8.55 18.06
N GLY A 15 11.47 8.65 18.59
CA GLY A 15 10.98 9.85 19.27
C GLY A 15 9.69 10.38 18.68
N GLU A 16 9.50 11.69 18.76
CA GLU A 16 8.30 12.36 18.30
C GLU A 16 8.31 12.54 16.76
N PRO A 17 7.23 12.18 16.05
CA PRO A 17 7.12 12.42 14.62
C PRO A 17 7.07 13.92 14.32
N ASN A 18 7.41 14.30 13.08
CA ASN A 18 7.39 15.71 12.66
C ASN A 18 5.99 16.34 12.67
N MET A 19 4.95 15.52 12.68
CA MET A 19 3.56 15.93 12.71
C MET A 19 2.71 14.86 13.40
N PRO A 20 1.52 15.20 13.93
CA PRO A 20 0.57 14.23 14.48
C PRO A 20 0.20 13.12 13.48
N TRP A 21 -0.20 11.96 14.00
CA TRP A 21 -0.56 10.80 13.17
C TRP A 21 -1.76 11.11 12.27
N GLU A 22 -2.79 11.76 12.81
CA GLU A 22 -4.04 12.06 12.12
C GLU A 22 -3.78 12.98 10.92
N ASP A 23 -3.02 14.05 11.13
CA ASP A 23 -2.64 15.00 10.07
C ASP A 23 -1.79 14.31 8.99
N TRP A 24 -0.86 13.43 9.39
CA TRP A 24 -0.01 12.71 8.45
C TRP A 24 -0.83 11.72 7.62
N GLN A 25 -1.77 11.03 8.25
CA GLN A 25 -2.66 10.08 7.59
C GLN A 25 -3.49 10.78 6.52
N GLU A 26 -4.06 11.95 6.82
CA GLU A 26 -4.81 12.75 5.84
C GLU A 26 -3.94 13.19 4.66
N ALA A 27 -2.71 13.62 4.92
CA ALA A 27 -1.75 13.99 3.88
C ALA A 27 -1.38 12.79 2.99
N PHE A 28 -1.17 11.62 3.59
CA PHE A 28 -0.88 10.38 2.86
C PHE A 28 -2.07 9.90 2.01
N ASP A 29 -3.29 10.00 2.53
CA ASP A 29 -4.50 9.66 1.77
C ASP A 29 -4.71 10.59 0.58
N SER A 30 -4.48 11.89 0.77
CA SER A 30 -4.54 12.89 -0.32
C SER A 30 -3.49 12.62 -1.40
N TYR A 31 -2.27 12.28 -0.98
CA TYR A 31 -1.20 11.85 -1.87
C TYR A 31 -1.58 10.59 -2.67
N LEU A 32 -2.12 9.56 -2.02
CA LEU A 32 -2.58 8.35 -2.70
C LEU A 32 -3.69 8.66 -3.71
N LYS A 33 -4.69 9.47 -3.35
CA LYS A 33 -5.77 9.86 -4.26
C LYS A 33 -5.23 10.58 -5.50
N ALA A 34 -4.34 11.55 -5.30
CA ALA A 34 -3.75 12.32 -6.39
C ALA A 34 -2.91 11.44 -7.34
N LEU A 35 -2.25 10.39 -6.82
CA LEU A 35 -1.54 9.40 -7.62
C LEU A 35 -2.44 8.41 -8.38
N GLY A 36 -3.77 8.50 -8.25
CA GLY A 36 -4.68 7.49 -8.79
C GLY A 36 -4.72 6.21 -7.96
N GLY A 37 -4.49 6.30 -6.65
CA GLY A 37 -4.40 5.17 -5.74
C GLY A 37 -5.65 4.28 -5.66
N ALA A 38 -6.78 4.72 -6.22
CA ALA A 38 -7.98 3.90 -6.38
C ALA A 38 -7.70 2.58 -7.12
N ILE A 39 -6.84 2.60 -8.14
CA ILE A 39 -6.51 1.41 -8.95
C ILE A 39 -5.29 0.63 -8.42
N PHE A 40 -4.66 1.07 -7.32
CA PHE A 40 -3.48 0.40 -6.79
C PHE A 40 -3.85 -0.86 -6.02
N THR A 41 -3.13 -1.95 -6.28
CA THR A 41 -3.22 -3.18 -5.49
C THR A 41 -2.89 -2.91 -4.01
N ALA A 42 -3.40 -3.76 -3.11
CA ALA A 42 -3.08 -3.69 -1.69
C ALA A 42 -1.56 -3.73 -1.45
N LYS A 43 -0.83 -4.56 -2.21
CA LYS A 43 0.64 -4.66 -2.18
C LYS A 43 1.31 -3.32 -2.52
N ARG A 44 0.81 -2.61 -3.54
CA ARG A 44 1.35 -1.30 -3.94
C ARG A 44 1.04 -0.21 -2.90
N LYS A 45 -0.18 -0.18 -2.36
CA LYS A 45 -0.56 0.74 -1.27
C LYS A 45 0.31 0.52 -0.03
N LEU A 46 0.54 -0.74 0.35
CA LEU A 46 1.40 -1.10 1.47
C LEU A 46 2.87 -0.71 1.23
N ALA A 47 3.38 -0.87 0.01
CA ALA A 47 4.72 -0.44 -0.34
C ALA A 47 4.88 1.10 -0.21
N LEU A 48 3.90 1.86 -0.68
CA LEU A 48 3.87 3.32 -0.54
C LEU A 48 3.78 3.73 0.93
N LEU A 49 2.96 3.06 1.73
CA LEU A 49 2.86 3.31 3.17
C LEU A 49 4.22 3.09 3.86
N LYS A 50 4.85 1.93 3.61
CA LYS A 50 6.17 1.60 4.19
C LYS A 50 7.27 2.59 3.80
N HIS A 51 7.20 3.12 2.58
CA HIS A 51 8.12 4.15 2.12
C HIS A 51 7.97 5.45 2.93
N ASN A 52 6.73 5.92 3.10
CA ASN A 52 6.44 7.19 3.77
C ASN A 52 6.45 7.10 5.31
N LEU A 53 6.35 5.91 5.91
CA LEU A 53 6.41 5.74 7.38
C LEU A 53 7.81 5.96 7.99
N GLY A 54 8.88 5.74 7.22
CA GLY A 54 10.25 5.79 7.75
C GLY A 54 10.70 4.51 8.46
N VAL A 55 11.95 4.49 8.92
CA VAL A 55 12.59 3.28 9.48
C VAL A 55 11.89 2.82 10.77
N GLU A 56 11.64 3.74 11.71
CA GLU A 56 11.00 3.40 12.97
C GLU A 56 9.50 3.12 12.77
N GLY A 57 8.81 3.87 11.91
CA GLY A 57 7.41 3.59 11.58
C GLY A 57 7.21 2.19 10.99
N ARG A 58 8.16 1.72 10.17
CA ARG A 58 8.15 0.33 9.67
C ARG A 58 8.41 -0.71 10.76
N LYS A 59 9.13 -0.39 11.84
CA LYS A 59 9.31 -1.32 12.98
C LYS A 59 8.00 -1.46 13.73
N VAL A 60 7.29 -0.35 14.01
CA VAL A 60 5.97 -0.37 14.63
C VAL A 60 4.98 -1.18 13.78
N LEU A 61 4.98 -0.98 12.45
CA LEU A 61 4.13 -1.75 11.55
C LEU A 61 4.37 -3.27 11.66
N LYS A 62 5.61 -3.71 11.90
CA LYS A 62 5.94 -5.14 12.06
C LYS A 62 5.50 -5.73 13.39
N THR A 63 5.26 -4.90 14.41
CA THR A 63 4.78 -5.37 15.71
C THR A 63 3.25 -5.51 15.75
N LEU A 64 2.54 -5.01 14.73
CA LEU A 64 1.10 -5.16 14.65
C LEU A 64 0.73 -6.61 14.26
N PRO A 65 -0.32 -7.19 14.88
CA PRO A 65 -0.75 -8.54 14.56
C PRO A 65 -1.24 -8.63 13.11
N CYS A 66 -0.78 -9.65 12.37
CA CYS A 66 -1.14 -9.89 10.98
C CYS A 66 -2.64 -10.18 10.77
N ASP A 67 -3.34 -10.64 11.81
CA ASP A 67 -4.73 -11.08 11.76
C ASP A 67 -5.72 -9.94 11.43
N ASN A 68 -5.30 -8.68 11.63
CA ASN A 68 -6.13 -7.50 11.35
C ASN A 68 -6.06 -7.01 9.88
N PHE A 69 -5.21 -7.60 9.03
CA PHE A 69 -5.04 -7.19 7.63
C PHE A 69 -5.65 -8.15 6.62
N ALA A 70 -6.31 -9.22 7.07
CA ALA A 70 -7.09 -10.11 6.22
C ALA A 70 -8.43 -9.45 5.84
N VAL A 71 -8.37 -8.33 5.13
CA VAL A 71 -9.54 -7.71 4.49
C VAL A 71 -9.45 -8.00 3.01
N ASN A 72 -10.09 -9.11 2.63
CA ASN A 72 -10.67 -9.42 1.31
C ASN A 72 -9.92 -8.85 0.11
N GLY A 73 -8.94 -9.62 -0.39
CA GLY A 73 -8.20 -9.34 -1.61
C GLY A 73 -7.81 -10.62 -2.33
N GLU A 74 -8.73 -11.59 -2.42
CA GLU A 74 -8.67 -12.64 -3.44
C GLU A 74 -9.02 -11.98 -4.79
N GLY A 75 -8.04 -11.29 -5.36
CA GLY A 75 -7.89 -11.28 -6.81
C GLY A 75 -7.03 -12.50 -7.13
N SER A 76 -7.69 -13.65 -7.26
CA SER A 76 -7.09 -14.79 -7.94
C SER A 76 -6.76 -14.31 -9.34
N ASP A 77 -5.48 -14.22 -9.66
CA ASP A 77 -5.06 -14.12 -11.05
C ASP A 77 -5.52 -15.42 -11.72
N GLU A 78 -6.70 -15.36 -12.36
CA GLU A 78 -7.22 -16.38 -13.25
C GLU A 78 -6.22 -16.53 -14.40
N GLU A 79 -5.32 -17.51 -14.30
CA GLU A 79 -4.73 -18.13 -15.47
C GLU A 79 -5.82 -19.00 -16.10
N THR A 80 -6.55 -18.43 -17.06
CA THR A 80 -7.36 -19.21 -17.99
C THR A 80 -6.42 -20.08 -18.83
N GLU A 81 -6.27 -21.34 -18.44
CA GLU A 81 -5.89 -22.41 -19.36
C GLU A 81 -7.06 -22.62 -20.33
N GLU A 82 -7.06 -21.86 -21.44
CA GLU A 82 -7.75 -22.29 -22.66
C GLU A 82 -6.97 -23.46 -23.24
N ASP A 83 -7.24 -24.68 -22.76
CA ASP A 83 -6.82 -25.88 -23.49
C ASP A 83 -7.85 -26.18 -24.58
N GLU A 84 -7.36 -26.10 -25.81
CA GLU A 84 -8.11 -26.21 -27.05
C GLU A 84 -8.90 -27.52 -27.10
N ASN A 85 -10.21 -27.38 -27.18
CA ASN A 85 -11.09 -28.42 -27.69
C ASN A 85 -10.65 -28.83 -29.10
N LYS A 86 -9.85 -29.88 -29.22
CA LYS A 86 -9.55 -30.53 -30.50
C LYS A 86 -10.63 -31.58 -30.78
N PRO A 87 -11.54 -31.38 -31.75
CA PRO A 87 -12.26 -32.50 -32.33
C PRO A 87 -11.27 -33.24 -33.24
N ASP A 88 -11.06 -34.53 -33.03
CA ASP A 88 -10.42 -35.38 -34.05
C ASP A 88 -11.48 -36.27 -34.71
N MET A 89 -11.29 -36.44 -36.01
CA MET A 89 -12.19 -37.01 -37.02
C MET A 89 -12.65 -38.44 -36.77
#